data_AF-A0A9E0UND2-F1
#
_entry.id   AF-A0A9E0UND2-F1
#
_cell.length_a   1.000
_cell.length_b   1.000
_cell.length_c   1.000
_cell.angle_alpha   90.00
_cell.angle_beta   90.00
_cell.angle_gamma   90.00
#
_symmetry.space_group_name_H-M   'P 1'
#
loop_
_entity.id
_entity.type
_entity.pdbx_description
1 polymer ?
#
loop_
_entity_poly.entity_id
_entity_poly.type
_entity_poly.pdbx_seq_one_letter_code
_entity_poly.pdbx_strand_id
1 'polypeptide(L)' 'MTPPKLTYTQAVEEVERILEKFNDGQMSVDELGAQVKRAAELIRLCREKLRKAEQEVSEALKEE' A
#
# COMPACT_ATOMS: atom_id res chain seq x y z
N MET A 1 7.71 9.78 20.71
CA MET A 1 6.83 8.77 20.07
C MET A 1 7.20 8.70 18.60
N THR A 2 7.81 7.61 18.16
CA THR A 2 8.22 7.43 16.76
C THR A 2 6.96 7.20 15.92
N PRO A 3 6.70 7.96 14.85
CA PRO A 3 5.54 7.70 14.00
C PRO A 3 5.64 6.25 13.48
N PRO A 4 4.58 5.44 13.61
CA PRO A 4 4.62 4.05 13.18
C PRO A 4 4.92 4.03 11.68
N LYS A 5 5.99 3.29 11.31
CA LYS A 5 6.26 3.00 9.90
C LYS A 5 5.02 2.31 9.34
N LEU A 6 4.40 2.89 8.32
CA LEU A 6 3.21 2.36 7.67
C LEU A 6 3.43 0.87 7.35
N THR A 7 2.65 -0.02 7.95
CA THR A 7 2.78 -1.48 7.73
C THR A 7 2.16 -1.88 6.38
N TYR A 8 2.45 -3.09 5.90
CA TYR A 8 1.81 -3.59 4.66
C TYR A 8 0.29 -3.64 4.84
N THR A 9 -0.19 -4.17 5.97
CA THR A 9 -1.61 -4.26 6.33
C THR A 9 -2.27 -2.87 6.33
N GLN A 10 -1.66 -1.89 7.00
CA GLN A 10 -2.20 -0.53 7.04
C GLN A 10 -2.30 0.11 5.66
N ALA A 11 -1.32 -0.14 4.78
CA ALA A 11 -1.34 0.37 3.42
C ALA A 11 -2.48 -0.26 2.61
N VAL A 12 -2.72 -1.57 2.77
CA VAL A 12 -3.84 -2.27 2.13
C VAL A 12 -5.19 -1.74 2.65
N GLU A 13 -5.36 -1.63 3.97
CA GLU A 13 -6.59 -1.08 4.57
C GLU A 13 -6.88 0.35 4.09
N GLU A 14 -5.85 1.17 3.89
CA GLU A 14 -6.01 2.53 3.37
C GLU A 14 -6.46 2.52 1.90
N VAL A 15 -5.92 1.62 1.07
CA VAL A 15 -6.40 1.44 -0.31
C VAL A 15 -7.85 0.94 -0.35
N GLU A 16 -8.22 0.01 0.52
CA GLU A 16 -9.60 -0.49 0.63
C GLU A 16 -10.57 0.62 1.02
N ARG A 17 -10.22 1.47 2.01
CA ARG A 17 -11.02 2.63 2.39
C ARG A 17 -11.18 3.64 1.25
N ILE A 18 -10.16 3.81 0.40
CA ILE A 18 -10.25 4.67 -0.78
C ILE A 18 -11.25 4.08 -1.78
N LEU A 19 -11.21 2.77 -2.02
CA LEU A 19 -12.14 2.07 -2.92
C LEU A 19 -13.57 2.12 -2.40
N GLU A 20 -13.78 1.95 -1.09
CA GLU A 20 -15.09 2.03 -0.45
C GLU A 20 -15.72 3.42 -0.67
N LYS A 21 -14.98 4.49 -0.37
CA LYS A 21 -15.43 5.88 -0.62
C LYS A 21 -15.72 6.16 -2.10
N PHE A 22 -14.94 5.55 -2.99
CA PHE A 22 -15.16 5.67 -4.44
C PHE A 22 -16.45 4.98 -4.87
N ASN A 23 -16.68 3.76 -4.39
CA ASN A 23 -17.89 2.98 -4.68
C ASN A 23 -19.15 3.60 -4.08
N ASP A 24 -19.06 4.20 -2.89
CA ASP A 24 -20.18 4.89 -2.24
C ASP A 24 -20.52 6.23 -2.90
N GLY A 25 -19.78 6.65 -3.93
CA GLY A 25 -20.01 7.90 -4.65
C GLY A 25 -19.78 9.15 -3.78
N GLN A 26 -19.10 9.00 -2.64
CA GLN A 26 -18.80 10.09 -1.71
C GLN A 26 -17.54 10.89 -2.09
N MET A 27 -16.93 10.56 -3.22
CA MET A 27 -15.67 11.16 -3.68
C MET A 27 -15.94 12.19 -4.79
N SER A 28 -15.56 13.43 -4.56
CA SER A 28 -15.60 14.46 -5.61
C SER A 28 -14.51 14.24 -6.68
N VAL A 29 -14.67 14.84 -7.85
CA VAL A 29 -13.70 14.75 -8.95
C VAL A 29 -12.31 15.30 -8.55
N ASP A 30 -12.29 16.36 -7.73
CA ASP A 30 -11.05 16.94 -7.21
C ASP A 30 -10.35 15.99 -6.21
N GLU A 31 -11.12 15.31 -5.37
CA GLU A 31 -10.60 14.32 -4.43
C GLU A 31 -10.14 13.04 -5.14
N LEU A 32 -10.82 12.63 -6.21
CA LEU A 32 -10.49 11.42 -6.97
C LEU A 32 -9.03 11.43 -7.41
N GLY A 33 -8.55 12.53 -7.97
CA GLY A 33 -7.15 12.66 -8.41
C GLY A 33 -6.15 12.48 -7.26
N ALA A 34 -6.46 13.05 -6.09
CA ALA A 34 -5.60 12.95 -4.91
C ALA A 34 -5.63 11.54 -4.30
N GLN A 35 -6.81 10.93 -4.18
CA GLN A 35 -7.00 9.60 -3.62
C GLN A 35 -6.38 8.51 -4.51
N VAL A 36 -6.50 8.63 -5.83
CA VAL A 36 -5.85 7.71 -6.79
C VAL A 36 -4.32 7.82 -6.71
N LYS A 37 -3.76 9.02 -6.63
CA LYS A 37 -2.31 9.20 -6.42
C LYS A 37 -1.85 8.54 -5.12
N ARG A 38 -2.59 8.76 -4.04
CA ARG A 38 -2.32 8.15 -2.73
C ARG A 38 -2.36 6.63 -2.80
N ALA A 39 -3.40 6.05 -3.39
CA ALA A 39 -3.51 4.60 -3.58
C ALA A 39 -2.34 4.05 -4.40
N ALA A 40 -1.91 4.75 -5.46
CA ALA A 40 -0.76 4.34 -6.25
C ALA A 40 0.56 4.34 -5.44
N GLU A 41 0.76 5.33 -4.57
CA GLU A 41 1.91 5.37 -3.64
C GLU A 41 1.89 4.20 -2.64
N LEU A 42 0.73 3.90 -2.07
CA LEU A 42 0.54 2.80 -1.14
C LEU A 42 0.83 1.44 -1.81
N ILE A 43 0.32 1.23 -3.02
CA ILE A 43 0.57 0.01 -3.80
C ILE A 43 2.07 -0.13 -4.12
N ARG A 44 2.74 0.98 -4.46
CA ARG A 44 4.19 0.98 -4.70
C ARG A 44 4.97 0.55 -3.46
N LEU A 45 4.64 1.12 -2.30
CA LEU A 45 5.23 0.74 -1.01
C LEU A 45 5.01 -0.75 -0.70
N CYS A 46 3.79 -1.26 -0.93
CA CYS A 46 3.48 -2.67 -0.74
C CYS A 46 4.34 -3.57 -1.63
N ARG A 47 4.51 -3.22 -2.92
CA ARG A 47 5.37 -3.93 -3.86
C ARG A 47 6.83 -3.93 -3.43
N GLU A 48 7.36 -2.81 -2.96
CA GLU A 48 8.75 -2.73 -2.48
C GLU A 48 8.98 -3.63 -1.27
N LYS A 49 8.02 -3.67 -0.33
CA LYS A 49 8.09 -4.57 0.82
C LYS A 49 8.03 -6.05 0.42
N LEU A 50 7.12 -6.40 -0.49
CA LEU A 50 7.01 -7.77 -1.00
C LEU A 50 8.31 -8.19 -1.67
N ARG A 51 8.86 -7.34 -2.56
CA ARG A 51 10.12 -7.63 -3.25
C ARG A 51 11.28 -7.81 -2.27
N LYS A 52 11.33 -7.01 -1.21
CA LYS A 52 12.34 -7.15 -0.16
C LYS A 52 12.18 -8.48 0.59
N ALA A 53 10.96 -8.84 0.97
CA ALA A 53 10.67 -10.11 1.62
C ALA A 53 11.00 -11.31 0.70
N GLU A 54 10.65 -11.25 -0.59
CA GLU A 54 11.02 -12.27 -1.59
C GLU A 54 12.53 -12.42 -1.71
N GLN A 55 13.28 -11.30 -1.70
CA GLN A 55 14.73 -11.33 -1.74
C GLN A 55 15.31 -11.99 -0.47
N GLU A 56 14.82 -11.62 0.71
CA GLU A 56 15.24 -12.23 1.98
C GLU A 56 14.97 -13.74 2.01
N VAL A 57 13.80 -14.17 1.53
CA VAL A 57 13.45 -15.59 1.40
C VAL A 57 14.36 -16.28 0.37
N SER A 58 14.60 -15.67 -0.78
CA SER A 58 15.46 -16.24 -1.82
C SER A 58 16.90 -16.41 -1.34
N GLU A 59 17.45 -15.45 -0.59
CA GLU A 59 18.79 -15.56 -0.02
C GLU A 59 18.84 -16.66 1.06
N ALA A 60 17.83 -16.75 1.92
CA ALA A 60 17.75 -17.81 2.93
C ALA A 60 17.66 -19.24 2.33
N LEU A 61 17.07 -19.37 1.14
CA LEU A 61 16.96 -20.65 0.41
C LEU A 61 18.17 -20.95 -0.50
N LYS A 62 19.06 -19.99 -0.74
CA LYS A 62 20.28 -20.18 -1.55
C LYS A 62 21.47 -20.74 -0.76
N GLU A 63 21.36 -20.82 0.56
CA GLU A 63 22.38 -21.42 1.43
C GLU A 63 22.28 -22.97 1.52
N GLU A 64 21.53 -23.62 0.62
CA GLU A 64 21.53 -25.09 0.41
C GLU A 64 22.27 -25.51 -0.86
#